data_AF-A0A1V5KD08-F1
#
_entry.id   AF-A0A1V5KD08-F1
#
_cell.length_a   1.000
_cell.length_b   1.000
_cell.length_c   1.000
_cell.angle_alpha   90.00
_cell.angle_beta   90.00
_cell.angle_gamma   90.00
#
_symmetry.space_group_name_H-M   'P 1'
#
loop_
_entity.id
_entity.type
_entity.pdbx_description
1 polymer ?
#
loop_
_entity_poly.entity_id
_entity_poly.type
_entity_poly.pdbx_seq_one_letter_code
_entity_poly.pdbx_strand_id
1 'polypeptide(L)'
;MKKGFVCFLLISRSLFAQDAAPDSAPAGPWKHSVVGALTTNQVSFSNWAQGGENALSWASLLDGKSDYQKNKLNVTNTFKAAYGRTKLGDQGMRKTDDRLELESVLVRKTSPTLNPYMAASLKTQFDRGYVYDANGLSNAVSDFFDPGYLTQAMGVRYEPNQRIKTRLGVALREVLTRQFPHYADNPETAKIEKILVQGGLESVTNIDLKLAENMLFTSAIELFDPFSRLDEVAVRNNNTLTIKASKWVTVIMNLQLIQEKRITPRTQLKESLAIGLSYTFI
;
A
#
# COMPACT_ATOMS: atom_id res chain seq x y z
N MET A 1 31.80 21.50 -22.69
CA MET A 1 31.38 20.24 -22.01
C MET A 1 30.06 19.79 -22.62
N LYS A 2 30.00 18.54 -23.12
CA LYS A 2 28.93 18.02 -23.98
C LYS A 2 27.62 17.88 -23.19
N LYS A 3 26.54 18.55 -23.64
CA LYS A 3 25.19 18.41 -23.10
C LYS A 3 24.54 17.17 -23.70
N GLY A 4 24.36 16.12 -22.90
CA GLY A 4 23.63 14.91 -23.29
C GLY A 4 22.13 15.14 -23.17
N PHE A 5 21.44 15.20 -24.30
CA PHE A 5 19.98 15.16 -24.38
C PHE A 5 19.54 13.69 -24.21
N VAL A 6 18.90 13.33 -23.11
CA VAL A 6 18.34 11.99 -22.92
C VAL A 6 16.98 11.96 -23.62
N CYS A 7 16.97 11.55 -24.88
CA CYS A 7 15.77 11.13 -25.59
C CYS A 7 15.30 9.79 -25.02
N PHE A 8 14.09 9.76 -24.46
CA PHE A 8 13.39 8.52 -24.11
C PHE A 8 12.89 7.89 -25.42
N LEU A 9 13.71 7.03 -26.03
CA LEU A 9 13.31 6.20 -27.17
C LEU A 9 12.39 5.10 -26.66
N LEU A 10 11.08 5.27 -26.87
CA LEU A 10 10.08 4.23 -26.76
C LEU A 10 10.38 3.14 -27.81
N ILE A 11 11.09 2.10 -27.40
CA ILE A 11 11.18 0.87 -28.17
C ILE A 11 9.85 0.14 -27.97
N SER A 12 8.89 0.40 -28.86
CA SER A 12 7.67 -0.39 -28.98
C SER A 12 8.05 -1.77 -29.53
N ARG A 13 8.29 -2.73 -28.64
CA ARG A 13 8.18 -4.14 -29.01
C ARG A 13 6.70 -4.48 -29.07
N SER A 14 6.20 -4.66 -30.29
CA SER A 14 4.91 -5.26 -30.57
C SER A 14 4.88 -6.66 -29.94
N LEU A 15 4.27 -6.78 -28.77
CA LEU A 15 3.79 -8.06 -28.28
C LEU A 15 2.60 -8.42 -29.18
N PHE A 16 2.82 -9.37 -30.08
CA PHE A 16 1.72 -10.08 -30.73
C PHE A 16 0.96 -10.83 -29.65
N ALA A 17 -0.13 -10.24 -29.17
CA ALA A 17 -1.14 -10.98 -28.44
C ALA A 17 -1.90 -11.82 -29.46
N GLN A 18 -1.76 -13.14 -29.35
CA GLN A 18 -2.59 -14.10 -30.07
C GLN A 18 -4.05 -13.89 -29.59
N ASP A 19 -4.92 -13.48 -30.51
CA ASP A 19 -6.37 -13.56 -30.33
C ASP A 19 -6.78 -15.04 -30.31
N ALA A 20 -6.69 -15.66 -29.14
CA ALA A 20 -7.49 -16.85 -28.84
C ALA A 20 -8.76 -16.36 -28.13
N ALA A 21 -9.91 -16.57 -28.79
CA ALA A 21 -11.21 -16.32 -28.18
C ALA A 21 -11.30 -17.07 -26.83
N PRO A 22 -11.72 -16.43 -25.73
CA PRO A 22 -11.98 -17.17 -24.50
C PRO A 22 -13.22 -18.03 -24.74
N ASP A 23 -13.01 -19.34 -24.76
CA ASP A 23 -14.05 -20.34 -24.49
C ASP A 23 -14.85 -19.87 -23.28
N SER A 24 -16.15 -19.67 -23.47
CA SER A 24 -17.09 -19.22 -22.45
C SER A 24 -17.38 -20.35 -21.47
N ALA A 25 -16.38 -20.72 -20.65
CA ALA A 25 -16.62 -21.44 -19.42
C ALA A 25 -17.52 -20.57 -18.50
N PRO A 26 -18.53 -21.14 -17.82
CA PRO A 26 -19.36 -20.38 -16.90
C PRO A 26 -18.47 -19.70 -15.85
N ALA A 27 -18.61 -18.38 -15.69
CA ALA A 27 -17.84 -17.60 -14.73
C ALA A 27 -17.93 -18.27 -13.35
N GLY A 28 -16.80 -18.84 -12.90
CA GLY A 28 -16.73 -19.55 -11.63
C GLY A 28 -17.08 -18.63 -10.45
N PRO A 29 -17.15 -19.17 -9.23
CA PRO A 29 -17.45 -18.39 -8.02
C PRO A 29 -16.38 -17.32 -7.69
N TRP A 30 -15.26 -17.31 -8.43
CA TRP A 30 -14.18 -16.37 -8.31
C TRP A 30 -14.33 -15.19 -9.29
N LYS A 31 -14.17 -13.99 -8.77
CA LYS A 31 -14.00 -12.76 -9.54
C LYS A 31 -12.61 -12.23 -9.28
N HIS A 32 -11.81 -12.12 -10.33
CA HIS A 32 -10.46 -11.58 -10.25
C HIS A 32 -10.46 -10.15 -10.77
N SER A 33 -9.62 -9.29 -10.19
CA SER A 33 -9.29 -8.01 -10.78
C SER A 33 -7.83 -7.69 -10.54
N VAL A 34 -7.15 -7.18 -11.57
CA VAL A 34 -5.78 -6.69 -11.44
C VAL A 34 -5.67 -5.34 -12.11
N VAL A 35 -5.25 -4.33 -11.35
CA VAL A 35 -5.06 -2.97 -11.83
C VAL A 35 -3.60 -2.59 -11.64
N GLY A 36 -2.93 -2.22 -12.74
CA GLY A 36 -1.61 -1.62 -12.70
C GLY A 36 -1.69 -0.14 -12.99
N ALA A 37 -0.79 0.64 -12.39
CA ALA A 37 -0.58 2.02 -12.74
C ALA A 37 0.90 2.38 -12.75
N LEU A 38 1.28 3.27 -13.67
CA LEU A 38 2.56 3.95 -13.68
C LEU A 38 2.30 5.44 -13.62
N THR A 39 2.69 6.07 -12.52
CA THR A 39 2.50 7.51 -12.29
C THR A 39 3.82 8.25 -12.36
N THR A 40 3.75 9.51 -12.77
CA THR A 40 4.88 10.43 -12.81
C THR A 40 4.48 11.79 -12.26
N ASN A 41 5.47 12.51 -11.74
CA ASN A 41 5.36 13.93 -11.40
C ASN A 41 6.71 14.57 -11.71
N GLN A 42 6.72 15.63 -12.52
CA GLN A 42 7.93 16.24 -13.03
C GLN A 42 7.85 17.76 -13.02
N VAL A 43 8.93 18.39 -12.62
CA VAL A 43 9.23 19.81 -12.88
C VAL A 43 10.64 19.92 -13.46
N SER A 44 10.79 20.74 -14.50
CA SER A 44 12.07 20.93 -15.18
C SER A 44 12.26 22.39 -15.57
N PHE A 45 13.44 22.90 -15.26
CA PHE A 45 13.86 24.27 -15.49
C PHE A 45 15.01 24.31 -16.49
N SER A 46 14.98 25.29 -17.39
CA SER A 46 16.06 25.60 -18.33
C SER A 46 16.15 27.11 -18.48
N ASN A 47 17.33 27.70 -18.23
CA ASN A 47 17.56 29.14 -18.22
C ASN A 47 16.55 29.92 -17.34
N TRP A 48 16.15 29.31 -16.22
CA TRP A 48 15.11 29.85 -15.34
C TRP A 48 15.72 30.77 -14.27
N ALA A 49 15.45 32.07 -14.38
CA ALA A 49 16.11 33.09 -13.55
C ALA A 49 15.52 33.22 -12.13
N GLN A 50 14.35 32.66 -11.86
CA GLN A 50 13.65 32.81 -10.57
C GLN A 50 14.07 31.76 -9.51
N GLY A 51 15.04 30.91 -9.84
CA GLY A 51 15.44 29.79 -8.98
C GLY A 51 14.45 28.61 -9.03
N GLY A 52 14.88 27.46 -8.52
CA GLY A 52 14.12 26.21 -8.53
C GLY A 52 15.03 25.00 -8.76
N GLU A 53 14.57 23.82 -8.34
CA GLU A 53 15.27 22.55 -8.57
C GLU A 53 14.44 21.62 -9.44
N ASN A 54 15.09 20.99 -10.41
CA ASN A 54 14.46 19.95 -11.23
C ASN A 54 14.01 18.80 -10.34
N ALA A 55 12.80 18.29 -10.53
CA ALA A 55 12.35 17.09 -9.83
C ALA A 55 11.71 16.12 -10.82
N LEU A 56 11.99 14.84 -10.63
CA LEU A 56 11.35 13.76 -11.34
C LEU A 56 10.98 12.66 -10.35
N SER A 57 9.70 12.38 -10.25
CA SER A 57 9.15 11.29 -9.45
C SER A 57 8.43 10.32 -10.36
N TRP A 58 8.55 9.04 -10.05
CA TRP A 58 7.74 8.00 -10.66
C TRP A 58 7.34 6.98 -9.61
N ALA A 59 6.19 6.34 -9.81
CA ALA A 59 5.77 5.20 -9.01
C ALA A 59 5.03 4.17 -9.87
N SER A 60 5.29 2.90 -9.60
CA SER A 60 4.50 1.79 -10.11
C SER A 60 3.60 1.28 -9.00
N LEU A 61 2.34 1.03 -9.33
CA LEU A 61 1.33 0.46 -8.44
C LEU A 61 0.75 -0.79 -9.10
N LEU A 62 0.51 -1.82 -8.31
CA LEU A 62 -0.16 -3.04 -8.73
C LEU A 62 -1.13 -3.47 -7.64
N ASP A 63 -2.42 -3.40 -7.92
CA ASP A 63 -3.50 -3.80 -7.04
C ASP A 63 -4.21 -5.02 -7.62
N GLY A 64 -4.08 -6.17 -6.95
CA GLY A 64 -4.75 -7.42 -7.27
C GLY A 64 -5.84 -7.75 -6.26
N LYS A 65 -6.96 -8.29 -6.74
CA LYS A 65 -8.07 -8.74 -5.89
C LYS A 65 -8.67 -10.02 -6.45
N SER A 66 -8.96 -10.98 -5.58
CA SER A 66 -9.69 -12.20 -5.92
C SER A 66 -10.80 -12.42 -4.90
N ASP A 67 -12.05 -12.29 -5.35
CA ASP A 67 -13.25 -12.47 -4.53
C ASP A 67 -13.93 -13.79 -4.88
N TYR A 68 -13.97 -14.72 -3.92
CA TYR A 68 -14.79 -15.92 -3.96
C TYR A 68 -16.10 -15.68 -3.24
N GLN A 69 -17.21 -16.03 -3.89
CA GLN A 69 -18.52 -16.05 -3.25
C GLN A 69 -19.27 -17.32 -3.62
N LYS A 70 -19.55 -18.16 -2.61
CA LYS A 70 -20.41 -19.34 -2.79
C LYS A 70 -21.18 -19.61 -1.50
N ASN A 71 -22.49 -19.81 -1.63
CA ASN A 71 -23.40 -20.03 -0.51
C ASN A 71 -23.28 -18.89 0.52
N LYS A 72 -22.94 -19.24 1.77
CA LYS A 72 -22.72 -18.31 2.87
C LYS A 72 -21.24 -17.99 3.10
N LEU A 73 -20.34 -18.36 2.20
CA LEU A 73 -18.89 -18.16 2.36
C LEU A 73 -18.37 -17.13 1.37
N ASN A 74 -17.71 -16.10 1.90
CA ASN A 74 -16.99 -15.10 1.11
C ASN A 74 -15.51 -15.18 1.49
N VAL A 75 -14.63 -15.25 0.49
CA VAL A 75 -13.17 -15.16 0.69
C VAL A 75 -12.65 -14.07 -0.23
N THR A 76 -11.97 -13.08 0.33
CA THR A 76 -11.34 -12.00 -0.43
C THR A 76 -9.84 -12.09 -0.22
N ASN A 77 -9.09 -12.26 -1.30
CA ASN A 77 -7.64 -12.13 -1.31
C ASN A 77 -7.28 -10.80 -1.99
N THR A 78 -6.44 -10.01 -1.34
CA THR A 78 -5.95 -8.73 -1.85
C THR A 78 -4.43 -8.79 -1.90
N PHE A 79 -3.87 -8.33 -3.02
CA PHE A 79 -2.45 -8.11 -3.24
C PHE A 79 -2.27 -6.63 -3.56
N LYS A 80 -1.33 -5.95 -2.91
CA LYS A 80 -0.93 -4.60 -3.30
C LYS A 80 0.58 -4.52 -3.33
N ALA A 81 1.13 -3.99 -4.41
CA ALA A 81 2.52 -3.61 -4.49
C ALA A 81 2.62 -2.15 -4.95
N ALA A 82 3.49 -1.37 -4.32
CA ALA A 82 3.90 -0.10 -4.88
C ALA A 82 5.39 0.12 -4.67
N TYR A 83 6.02 0.71 -5.68
CA TYR A 83 7.41 1.11 -5.63
C TYR A 83 7.57 2.44 -6.34
N GLY A 84 8.17 3.41 -5.66
CA GLY A 84 8.31 4.77 -6.15
C GLY A 84 9.66 5.37 -5.78
N ARG A 85 10.18 6.20 -6.68
CA ARG A 85 11.40 6.96 -6.42
C ARG A 85 11.32 8.36 -6.98
N THR A 86 12.05 9.26 -6.33
CA THR A 86 12.15 10.68 -6.68
C THR A 86 13.59 11.12 -6.74
N LYS A 87 13.93 11.86 -7.80
CA LYS A 87 15.16 12.63 -7.92
C LYS A 87 14.82 14.10 -7.75
N LEU A 88 15.55 14.80 -6.89
CA LEU A 88 15.43 16.24 -6.64
C LEU A 88 16.80 16.90 -6.87
N GLY A 89 16.86 17.88 -7.77
CA GLY A 89 18.08 18.54 -8.19
C GLY A 89 19.15 17.54 -8.65
N ASP A 90 20.36 17.72 -8.12
CA ASP A 90 21.51 16.85 -8.37
C ASP A 90 21.64 15.69 -7.37
N GLN A 91 20.66 15.52 -6.48
CA GLN A 91 20.63 14.40 -5.54
C GLN A 91 20.47 13.06 -6.28
N GLY A 92 20.91 11.99 -5.61
CA GLY A 92 20.59 10.63 -6.03
C GLY A 92 19.08 10.35 -5.97
N MET A 93 18.66 9.29 -6.66
CA MET A 93 17.27 8.84 -6.67
C MET A 93 16.89 8.23 -5.30
N ARG A 94 15.94 8.84 -4.60
CA ARG A 94 15.50 8.45 -3.25
C ARG A 94 14.18 7.69 -3.31
N LYS A 95 14.03 6.67 -2.45
CA LYS A 95 12.82 5.85 -2.34
C LYS A 95 11.67 6.69 -1.73
N THR A 96 10.50 6.65 -2.32
CA THR A 96 9.30 7.41 -1.87
C THR A 96 8.10 6.52 -1.61
N ASP A 97 8.05 5.33 -2.20
CA ASP A 97 7.11 4.29 -1.84
C ASP A 97 7.78 2.93 -1.99
N ASP A 98 7.47 2.00 -1.09
CA ASP A 98 7.95 0.63 -1.12
C ASP A 98 7.10 -0.20 -0.19
N ARG A 99 6.11 -0.87 -0.76
CA ARG A 99 5.14 -1.68 -0.02
C ARG A 99 4.78 -2.92 -0.81
N LEU A 100 4.70 -4.02 -0.09
CA LEU A 100 4.11 -5.27 -0.49
C LEU A 100 3.10 -5.67 0.59
N GLU A 101 1.83 -5.72 0.23
CA GLU A 101 0.74 -6.07 1.14
C GLU A 101 -0.04 -7.26 0.57
N LEU A 102 -0.21 -8.28 1.37
CA LEU A 102 -1.10 -9.41 1.10
C LEU A 102 -2.15 -9.45 2.20
N GLU A 103 -3.39 -9.71 1.83
CA GLU A 103 -4.46 -9.93 2.80
C GLU A 103 -5.39 -11.02 2.31
N SER A 104 -5.77 -11.93 3.21
CA SER A 104 -6.87 -12.87 3.00
C SER A 104 -7.92 -12.65 4.08
N VAL A 105 -9.16 -12.43 3.68
CA VAL A 105 -10.30 -12.24 4.59
C VAL A 105 -11.37 -13.27 4.26
N LEU A 106 -11.71 -14.09 5.24
CA LEU A 106 -12.78 -15.07 5.19
C LEU A 106 -13.97 -14.57 6.01
N VAL A 107 -15.16 -14.55 5.43
CA VAL A 107 -16.41 -14.12 6.08
C VAL A 107 -17.48 -15.18 5.88
N ARG A 108 -18.12 -15.60 6.97
CA ARG A 108 -19.30 -16.47 6.91
C ARG A 108 -20.55 -15.63 7.08
N LYS A 109 -21.42 -15.60 6.07
CA LYS A 109 -22.69 -14.87 6.09
C LYS A 109 -23.70 -15.55 7.01
N THR A 110 -23.88 -14.99 8.21
CA THR A 110 -24.86 -15.40 9.22
C THR A 110 -26.01 -14.41 9.35
N SER A 111 -25.80 -13.13 9.03
CA SER A 111 -26.83 -12.08 8.98
C SER A 111 -26.59 -11.09 7.83
N PRO A 112 -27.57 -10.21 7.51
CA PRO A 112 -27.42 -9.23 6.45
C PRO A 112 -26.24 -8.26 6.65
N THR A 113 -25.97 -7.84 7.89
CA THR A 113 -25.01 -6.76 8.18
C THR A 113 -23.85 -7.21 9.07
N LEU A 114 -24.08 -8.14 10.01
CA LEU A 114 -23.12 -8.54 11.02
C LEU A 114 -22.71 -10.00 10.87
N ASN A 115 -21.44 -10.26 10.58
CA ASN A 115 -20.97 -11.58 10.18
C ASN A 115 -19.62 -11.92 10.82
N PRO A 116 -19.40 -13.15 11.30
CA PRO A 116 -18.09 -13.56 11.77
C PRO A 116 -17.07 -13.53 10.64
N TYR A 117 -15.83 -13.15 10.97
CA TYR A 117 -14.71 -13.15 10.04
C TYR A 117 -13.44 -13.73 10.66
N MET A 118 -12.55 -14.18 9.77
CA MET A 118 -11.15 -14.43 10.05
C MET A 118 -10.31 -13.75 8.97
N ALA A 119 -9.13 -13.24 9.32
CA ALA A 119 -8.24 -12.59 8.39
C ALA A 119 -6.78 -12.90 8.71
N ALA A 120 -5.94 -12.87 7.68
CA ALA A 120 -4.50 -12.85 7.78
C ALA A 120 -3.97 -11.78 6.83
N SER A 121 -3.09 -10.91 7.31
CA SER A 121 -2.44 -9.88 6.51
C SER A 121 -0.92 -9.92 6.70
N LEU A 122 -0.19 -9.72 5.60
CA LEU A 122 1.25 -9.59 5.57
C LEU A 122 1.60 -8.24 4.96
N LYS A 123 2.41 -7.44 5.65
CA LYS A 123 2.91 -6.16 5.14
C LYS A 123 4.42 -6.13 5.23
N THR A 124 5.05 -5.78 4.12
CA THR A 124 6.50 -5.76 3.99
C THR A 124 6.94 -4.85 2.84
N GLN A 125 8.20 -4.91 2.47
CA GLN A 125 8.84 -4.05 1.46
C GLN A 125 9.87 -4.82 0.64
N PHE A 126 10.20 -4.30 -0.55
CA PHE A 126 11.06 -4.96 -1.52
C PHE A 126 12.53 -4.56 -1.42
N ASP A 127 12.80 -3.28 -1.17
CA ASP A 127 14.10 -2.67 -1.38
C ASP A 127 14.65 -2.03 -0.11
N ARG A 128 15.95 -1.80 -0.09
CA ARG A 128 16.62 -1.16 1.04
C ARG A 128 16.20 0.29 1.18
N GLY A 129 15.70 0.66 2.36
CA GLY A 129 15.31 2.02 2.72
C GLY A 129 16.45 2.78 3.35
N TYR A 130 16.52 4.10 3.10
CA TYR A 130 17.53 4.98 3.67
C TYR A 130 16.92 6.25 4.22
N VAL A 131 17.39 6.69 5.38
CA VAL A 131 17.21 8.05 5.89
C VAL A 131 18.46 8.84 5.55
N TYR A 132 18.26 10.04 5.00
CA TYR A 132 19.34 10.93 4.61
C TYR A 132 19.45 12.06 5.62
N ASP A 133 20.65 12.31 6.13
CA ASP A 133 20.90 13.48 6.97
C ASP A 133 21.03 14.77 6.15
N ALA A 134 21.26 15.90 6.83
CA ALA A 134 21.43 17.21 6.19
C ALA A 134 22.65 17.27 5.24
N ASN A 135 23.64 16.40 5.44
CA ASN A 135 24.84 16.31 4.60
C ASN A 135 24.66 15.30 3.45
N GLY A 136 23.51 14.64 3.35
CA GLY A 136 23.21 13.61 2.36
C GLY A 136 23.78 12.22 2.68
N LEU A 137 24.31 12.00 3.89
CA LEU A 137 24.74 10.67 4.33
C LEU A 137 23.52 9.79 4.54
N SER A 138 23.56 8.59 3.96
CA SER A 138 22.46 7.64 3.99
C SER A 138 22.65 6.59 5.08
N ASN A 139 21.73 6.51 6.03
CA ASN A 139 21.64 5.42 6.99
C ASN A 139 20.55 4.46 6.55
N ALA A 140 20.90 3.18 6.36
CA ALA A 140 19.91 2.17 6.02
C ALA A 140 18.95 1.98 7.20
N VAL A 141 17.65 1.90 6.92
CA VAL A 141 16.60 1.74 7.95
C VAL A 141 15.72 0.52 7.73
N SER A 142 15.75 -0.06 6.54
CA SER A 142 14.96 -1.24 6.21
C SER A 142 15.55 -2.00 5.02
N ASP A 143 15.22 -3.28 4.86
CA ASP A 143 15.65 -4.16 3.75
C ASP A 143 14.47 -4.95 3.20
N PHE A 144 14.71 -5.78 2.18
CA PHE A 144 13.76 -6.81 1.78
C PHE A 144 13.32 -7.64 2.98
N PHE A 145 12.01 -7.68 3.22
CA PHE A 145 11.39 -8.40 4.34
C PHE A 145 11.89 -7.99 5.74
N ASP A 146 12.36 -6.75 5.90
CA ASP A 146 12.92 -6.25 7.14
C ASP A 146 12.51 -4.78 7.34
N PRO A 147 11.34 -4.51 7.95
CA PRO A 147 10.50 -5.44 8.70
C PRO A 147 9.43 -6.19 7.87
N GLY A 148 8.97 -7.33 8.38
CA GLY A 148 7.75 -8.02 7.94
C GLY A 148 6.71 -8.06 9.06
N TYR A 149 5.49 -7.61 8.78
CA TYR A 149 4.37 -7.60 9.73
C TYR A 149 3.34 -8.66 9.31
N LEU A 150 3.14 -9.69 10.13
CA LEU A 150 2.07 -10.66 9.96
C LEU A 150 1.00 -10.41 11.02
N THR A 151 -0.24 -10.13 10.62
CA THR A 151 -1.36 -9.97 11.55
C THR A 151 -2.46 -10.97 11.22
N GLN A 152 -2.86 -11.75 12.21
CA GLN A 152 -3.96 -12.71 12.13
C GLN A 152 -5.07 -12.22 13.05
N ALA A 153 -6.30 -12.15 12.56
CA ALA A 153 -7.42 -11.61 13.33
C ALA A 153 -8.69 -12.41 13.14
N MET A 154 -9.53 -12.44 14.16
CA MET A 154 -10.87 -13.00 14.07
C MET A 154 -11.85 -12.20 14.92
N GLY A 155 -13.09 -12.14 14.48
CA GLY A 155 -14.10 -11.38 15.19
C GLY A 155 -15.33 -11.17 14.35
N VAL A 156 -15.83 -9.94 14.34
CA VAL A 156 -17.09 -9.58 13.70
C VAL A 156 -16.86 -8.50 12.64
N ARG A 157 -17.47 -8.71 11.48
CA ARG A 157 -17.52 -7.78 10.36
C ARG A 157 -18.90 -7.16 10.28
N TYR A 158 -18.95 -5.84 10.33
CA TYR A 158 -20.11 -5.01 10.08
C TYR A 158 -20.05 -4.42 8.67
N GLU A 159 -21.03 -4.76 7.84
CA GLU A 159 -21.17 -4.37 6.44
C GLU A 159 -22.62 -3.89 6.20
N PRO A 160 -22.98 -2.66 6.62
CA PRO A 160 -24.34 -2.12 6.45
C PRO A 160 -24.69 -1.87 4.98
N ASN A 161 -23.68 -1.64 4.15
CA ASN A 161 -23.81 -1.44 2.71
C ASN A 161 -22.49 -1.81 2.02
N GLN A 162 -22.44 -1.66 0.69
CA GLN A 162 -21.24 -2.00 -0.08
C GLN A 162 -20.08 -1.01 0.08
N ARG A 163 -20.36 0.21 0.57
CA ARG A 163 -19.42 1.33 0.66
C ARG A 163 -18.58 1.29 1.93
N ILE A 164 -19.14 0.86 3.05
CA ILE A 164 -18.46 0.85 4.35
C ILE A 164 -18.42 -0.58 4.88
N LYS A 165 -17.21 -1.05 5.18
CA LYS A 165 -16.95 -2.37 5.74
C LYS A 165 -16.01 -2.20 6.92
N THR A 166 -16.50 -2.50 8.12
CA THR A 166 -15.70 -2.45 9.34
C THR A 166 -15.56 -3.86 9.90
N ARG A 167 -14.36 -4.20 10.33
CA ARG A 167 -14.02 -5.42 11.06
C ARG A 167 -13.51 -5.02 12.43
N LEU A 168 -13.94 -5.73 13.45
CA LEU A 168 -13.46 -5.60 14.82
C LEU A 168 -13.24 -6.99 15.38
N GLY A 169 -12.06 -7.24 15.97
CA GLY A 169 -11.72 -8.56 16.46
C GLY A 169 -10.52 -8.58 17.37
N VAL A 170 -10.23 -9.78 17.90
CA VAL A 170 -8.95 -10.07 18.54
C VAL A 170 -7.94 -10.41 17.46
N ALA A 171 -6.70 -10.02 17.68
CA ALA A 171 -5.63 -10.20 16.72
C ALA A 171 -4.32 -10.60 17.38
N LEU A 172 -3.51 -11.35 16.63
CA LEU A 172 -2.12 -11.66 16.90
C LEU A 172 -1.28 -10.96 15.83
N ARG A 173 -0.39 -10.06 16.23
CA ARG A 173 0.56 -9.38 15.35
C ARG A 173 1.97 -9.84 15.65
N GLU A 174 2.66 -10.26 14.60
CA GLU A 174 4.06 -10.65 14.61
C GLU A 174 4.87 -9.67 13.77
N VAL A 175 5.94 -9.12 14.34
CA VAL A 175 6.92 -8.28 13.64
C VAL A 175 8.23 -9.05 13.54
N LEU A 176 8.65 -9.32 12.32
CA LEU A 176 9.85 -10.07 11.99
C LEU A 176 10.89 -9.11 11.45
N THR A 177 12.09 -9.13 12.03
CA THR A 177 13.22 -8.29 11.64
C THR A 177 14.51 -9.11 11.51
N ARG A 178 15.52 -8.56 10.84
CA ARG A 178 16.82 -9.23 10.62
C ARG A 178 18.01 -8.34 10.94
N GLN A 179 18.23 -7.32 10.13
CA GLN A 179 19.26 -6.29 10.22
C GLN A 179 18.75 -5.05 10.98
N PHE A 180 17.44 -4.83 10.97
CA PHE A 180 16.81 -3.64 11.56
C PHE A 180 15.90 -4.01 12.76
N PRO A 181 16.48 -4.47 13.90
CA PRO A 181 15.69 -4.96 15.03
C PRO A 181 14.85 -3.88 15.72
N HIS A 182 15.13 -2.59 15.52
CA HIS A 182 14.39 -1.48 16.15
C HIS A 182 12.87 -1.48 15.91
N TYR A 183 12.36 -2.24 14.91
CA TYR A 183 10.92 -2.45 14.72
C TYR A 183 10.30 -3.48 15.68
N ALA A 184 11.10 -4.39 16.24
CA ALA A 184 10.68 -5.47 17.14
C ALA A 184 11.25 -5.32 18.57
N ASP A 185 12.42 -4.71 18.70
CA ASP A 185 13.21 -4.61 19.92
C ASP A 185 12.48 -3.82 21.03
N ASN A 186 12.62 -4.29 22.27
CA ASN A 186 12.18 -3.55 23.43
C ASN A 186 13.40 -2.87 24.10
N PRO A 187 13.52 -1.53 24.06
CA PRO A 187 14.67 -0.83 24.63
C PRO A 187 14.82 -1.00 26.16
N GLU A 188 13.79 -1.53 26.84
CA GLU A 188 13.81 -1.83 28.27
C GLU A 188 14.50 -3.15 28.62
N THR A 189 14.76 -4.01 27.63
CA THR A 189 15.42 -5.31 27.86
C THR A 189 16.90 -5.24 27.48
N ALA A 190 17.71 -6.11 28.10
CA ALA A 190 19.13 -6.22 27.78
C ALA A 190 19.42 -7.03 26.51
N LYS A 191 18.40 -7.65 25.90
CA LYS A 191 18.54 -8.54 24.75
C LYS A 191 17.92 -7.88 23.53
N ILE A 192 18.64 -7.87 22.42
CA ILE A 192 18.09 -7.36 21.16
C ILE A 192 17.08 -8.37 20.62
N GLU A 193 15.79 -8.03 20.64
CA GLU A 193 14.75 -8.88 20.08
C GLU A 193 14.58 -8.64 18.58
N LYS A 194 14.52 -9.73 17.81
CA LYS A 194 14.29 -9.69 16.35
C LYS A 194 12.87 -10.05 15.95
N ILE A 195 12.12 -10.62 16.90
CA ILE A 195 10.74 -11.06 16.71
C ILE A 195 9.93 -10.48 17.85
N LEU A 196 8.86 -9.77 17.50
CA LEU A 196 7.88 -9.25 18.44
C LEU A 196 6.55 -9.93 18.16
N VAL A 197 5.92 -10.49 19.19
CA VAL A 197 4.60 -11.13 19.11
C VAL A 197 3.67 -10.42 20.08
N GLN A 198 2.54 -9.90 19.58
CA GLN A 198 1.59 -9.11 20.36
C GLN A 198 0.17 -9.61 20.13
N GLY A 199 -0.52 -9.98 21.21
CA GLY A 199 -1.97 -10.11 21.22
C GLY A 199 -2.61 -8.73 21.42
N GLY A 200 -3.74 -8.48 20.77
CA GLY A 200 -4.44 -7.20 20.88
C GLY A 200 -5.83 -7.20 20.25
N LEU A 201 -6.41 -6.01 20.16
CA LEU A 201 -7.62 -5.75 19.38
C LEU A 201 -7.23 -5.14 18.03
N GLU A 202 -7.89 -5.59 16.97
CA GLU A 202 -7.77 -5.02 15.63
C GLU A 202 -9.12 -4.44 15.20
N SER A 203 -9.07 -3.24 14.61
CA SER A 203 -10.18 -2.70 13.84
C SER A 203 -9.71 -2.30 12.44
N VAL A 204 -10.37 -2.80 11.40
CA VAL A 204 -10.11 -2.42 10.00
C VAL A 204 -11.39 -1.91 9.36
N THR A 205 -11.38 -0.64 8.94
CA THR A 205 -12.48 0.00 8.23
C THR A 205 -12.06 0.35 6.81
N ASN A 206 -12.77 -0.20 5.83
CA ASN A 206 -12.63 0.12 4.42
C ASN A 206 -13.84 0.94 3.96
N ILE A 207 -13.57 2.05 3.29
CA ILE A 207 -14.57 2.96 2.74
C ILE A 207 -14.30 3.10 1.24
N ASP A 208 -15.27 2.74 0.41
CA ASP A 208 -15.25 2.87 -1.05
C ASP A 208 -16.40 3.79 -1.47
N LEU A 209 -16.09 5.04 -1.84
CA LEU A 209 -17.05 6.07 -2.22
C LEU A 209 -16.85 6.49 -3.68
N LYS A 210 -17.79 6.12 -4.53
CA LYS A 210 -17.90 6.68 -5.89
C LYS A 210 -18.49 8.09 -5.80
N LEU A 211 -17.62 9.10 -5.86
CA LEU A 211 -18.00 10.51 -5.75
C LEU A 211 -18.62 11.04 -7.05
N ALA A 212 -18.12 10.56 -8.19
CA ALA A 212 -18.65 10.83 -9.52
C ALA A 212 -18.39 9.61 -10.43
N GLU A 213 -18.84 9.64 -11.69
CA GLU A 213 -18.62 8.53 -12.63
C GLU A 213 -17.14 8.21 -12.85
N ASN A 214 -16.30 9.23 -12.83
CA ASN A 214 -14.86 9.15 -13.03
C ASN A 214 -14.05 9.39 -11.74
N MET A 215 -14.68 9.49 -10.56
CA MET A 215 -14.01 9.79 -9.30
C MET A 215 -14.33 8.74 -8.23
N LEU A 216 -13.30 8.08 -7.71
CA LEU A 216 -13.38 7.10 -6.64
C LEU A 216 -12.50 7.55 -5.47
N PHE A 217 -13.09 7.68 -4.29
CA PHE A 217 -12.38 7.83 -3.05
C PHE A 217 -12.36 6.50 -2.31
N THR A 218 -11.17 6.04 -1.93
CA THR A 218 -10.99 4.88 -1.05
C THR A 218 -10.28 5.31 0.23
N SER A 219 -10.70 4.76 1.36
CA SER A 219 -10.02 4.93 2.65
C SER A 219 -9.89 3.59 3.34
N ALA A 220 -8.70 3.28 3.81
CA ALA A 220 -8.43 2.15 4.69
C ALA A 220 -7.91 2.70 6.02
N ILE A 221 -8.65 2.46 7.09
CA ILE A 221 -8.28 2.80 8.46
C ILE A 221 -8.03 1.48 9.19
N GLU A 222 -6.83 1.32 9.72
CA GLU A 222 -6.42 0.16 10.49
C GLU A 222 -5.94 0.64 11.86
N LEU A 223 -6.53 0.06 12.90
CA LEU A 223 -6.18 0.29 14.28
C LEU A 223 -5.76 -1.04 14.90
N PHE A 224 -4.70 -1.01 15.68
CA PHE A 224 -4.30 -2.15 16.49
C PHE A 224 -3.88 -1.70 17.87
N ASP A 225 -4.53 -2.27 18.86
CA ASP A 225 -4.34 -1.96 20.27
C ASP A 225 -3.73 -3.18 20.98
N PRO A 226 -2.40 -3.20 21.25
CA PRO A 226 -1.75 -4.32 21.90
C PRO A 226 -2.13 -4.39 23.39
N PHE A 227 -2.53 -5.57 23.87
CA PHE A 227 -2.88 -5.76 25.28
C PHE A 227 -1.72 -5.50 26.24
N SER A 228 -0.48 -5.59 25.77
CA SER A 228 0.70 -5.29 26.58
C SER A 228 0.90 -3.79 26.83
N ARG A 229 0.38 -2.90 25.98
CA ARG A 229 0.55 -1.43 26.06
C ARG A 229 -0.64 -0.69 25.43
N LEU A 230 -1.71 -0.53 26.21
CA LEU A 230 -2.97 0.08 25.77
C LEU A 230 -2.87 1.58 25.42
N ASP A 231 -1.77 2.23 25.78
CA ASP A 231 -1.47 3.62 25.43
C ASP A 231 -0.69 3.76 24.10
N GLU A 232 -0.33 2.64 23.47
CA GLU A 232 0.43 2.54 22.22
C GLU A 232 -0.42 2.05 21.03
N VAL A 233 -1.65 2.55 20.88
CA VAL A 233 -2.50 2.21 19.73
C VAL A 233 -1.79 2.57 18.41
N ALA A 234 -1.57 1.55 17.58
CA ALA A 234 -1.02 1.72 16.24
C ALA A 234 -2.14 2.11 15.27
N VAL A 235 -1.96 3.22 14.57
CA VAL A 235 -2.93 3.76 13.61
C VAL A 235 -2.27 3.82 12.24
N ARG A 236 -2.93 3.24 11.23
CA ARG A 236 -2.58 3.39 9.83
C ARG A 236 -3.82 3.81 9.06
N ASN A 237 -3.74 4.94 8.38
CA ASN A 237 -4.80 5.40 7.51
C ASN A 237 -4.24 5.71 6.12
N ASN A 238 -4.83 5.12 5.10
CA ASN A 238 -4.45 5.35 3.70
C ASN A 238 -5.69 5.77 2.91
N ASN A 239 -5.67 7.01 2.43
CA ASN A 239 -6.73 7.59 1.61
C ASN A 239 -6.23 7.75 0.19
N THR A 240 -7.03 7.36 -0.79
CA THR A 240 -6.71 7.53 -2.19
C THR A 240 -7.91 8.10 -2.92
N LEU A 241 -7.73 9.24 -3.59
CA LEU A 241 -8.68 9.78 -4.54
C LEU A 241 -8.15 9.54 -5.96
N THR A 242 -8.89 8.72 -6.70
CA THR A 242 -8.58 8.33 -8.07
C THR A 242 -9.54 9.02 -9.03
N ILE A 243 -9.01 9.82 -9.95
CA ILE A 243 -9.76 10.54 -10.98
C ILE A 243 -9.37 10.00 -12.35
N LYS A 244 -10.29 9.37 -13.05
CA LYS A 244 -10.10 8.90 -14.43
C LYS A 244 -10.31 10.08 -15.38
N ALA A 245 -9.21 10.67 -15.85
CA ALA A 245 -9.25 11.75 -16.84
C ALA A 245 -9.55 11.21 -18.25
N SER A 246 -9.11 9.99 -18.56
CA SER A 246 -9.46 9.27 -19.79
C SER A 246 -9.42 7.76 -19.58
N LYS A 247 -9.57 6.96 -20.64
CA LYS A 247 -9.48 5.49 -20.58
C LYS A 247 -8.15 5.01 -19.98
N TRP A 248 -7.07 5.73 -20.26
CA TRP A 248 -5.71 5.35 -19.86
C TRP A 248 -5.13 6.31 -18.83
N VAL A 249 -5.54 7.59 -18.83
CA VAL A 249 -4.95 8.61 -17.98
C VAL A 249 -5.73 8.73 -16.68
N THR A 250 -5.02 8.64 -15.56
CA THR A 250 -5.57 8.72 -14.21
C THR A 250 -4.74 9.69 -13.38
N VAL A 251 -5.43 10.54 -12.62
CA VAL A 251 -4.82 11.35 -11.56
C VAL A 251 -5.06 10.64 -10.24
N ILE A 252 -4.00 10.44 -9.46
CA ILE A 252 -4.04 9.77 -8.17
C ILE A 252 -3.53 10.75 -7.12
N MET A 253 -4.40 11.04 -6.14
CA MET A 253 -4.04 11.71 -4.90
C MET A 253 -4.03 10.67 -3.79
N ASN A 254 -2.95 10.62 -3.02
CA ASN A 254 -2.83 9.74 -1.86
C ASN A 254 -2.42 10.54 -0.63
N LEU A 255 -3.09 10.25 0.47
CA LEU A 255 -2.76 10.78 1.79
C LEU A 255 -2.67 9.60 2.76
N GLN A 256 -1.47 9.36 3.28
CA GLN A 256 -1.18 8.29 4.22
C GLN A 256 -0.73 8.88 5.56
N LEU A 257 -1.33 8.36 6.62
CA LEU A 257 -1.00 8.67 8.01
C LEU A 257 -0.60 7.37 8.71
N ILE A 258 0.53 7.40 9.42
CA ILE A 258 0.99 6.29 10.25
C ILE A 258 1.36 6.84 11.61
N GLN A 259 0.79 6.28 12.66
CA GLN A 259 1.15 6.57 14.05
C GLN A 259 1.47 5.26 14.74
N GLU A 260 2.72 5.11 15.16
CA GLU A 260 3.19 3.91 15.84
C GLU A 260 4.28 4.34 16.82
N LYS A 261 3.86 4.63 18.06
CA LYS A 261 4.69 5.28 19.10
C LYS A 261 5.98 4.51 19.38
N ARG A 262 5.96 3.19 19.21
CA ARG A 262 7.13 2.30 19.36
C ARG A 262 8.23 2.57 18.34
N ILE A 263 7.87 2.90 17.09
CA ILE A 263 8.84 3.18 16.03
C ILE A 263 9.26 4.64 16.08
N THR A 264 8.29 5.54 16.16
CA THR A 264 8.54 6.98 16.27
C THR A 264 7.43 7.65 17.07
N PRO A 265 7.77 8.57 17.99
CA PRO A 265 6.76 9.25 18.81
C PRO A 265 5.90 10.21 17.98
N ARG A 266 6.33 10.56 16.75
CA ARG A 266 5.64 11.52 15.89
C ARG A 266 4.78 10.80 14.86
N THR A 267 3.60 11.36 14.60
CA THR A 267 2.76 10.94 13.48
C THR A 267 3.50 11.18 12.17
N GLN A 268 3.58 10.14 11.33
CA GLN A 268 4.15 10.20 10.00
C GLN A 268 3.03 10.51 9.00
N LEU A 269 3.28 11.48 8.12
CA LEU A 269 2.36 11.90 7.08
C LEU A 269 3.06 11.83 5.73
N LYS A 270 2.43 11.18 4.75
CA LYS A 270 2.87 11.15 3.36
C LYS A 270 1.72 11.61 2.48
N GLU A 271 1.98 12.62 1.65
CA GLU A 271 1.06 13.08 0.62
C GLU A 271 1.71 12.92 -0.74
N SER A 272 0.93 12.49 -1.74
CA SER A 272 1.39 12.46 -3.13
C SER A 272 0.25 12.79 -4.07
N LEU A 273 0.54 13.65 -5.05
CA LEU A 273 -0.30 13.89 -6.23
C LEU A 273 0.52 13.50 -7.45
N ALA A 274 -0.03 12.60 -8.27
CA ALA A 274 0.62 12.15 -9.49
C ALA A 274 -0.38 11.89 -10.61
N ILE A 275 0.09 12.03 -11.85
CA ILE A 275 -0.66 11.70 -13.05
C ILE A 275 -0.01 10.46 -13.65
N GLY A 276 -0.80 9.52 -14.15
CA GLY A 276 -0.26 8.28 -14.66
C GLY A 276 -1.14 7.58 -15.66
N LEU A 277 -0.58 6.52 -16.22
CA LEU A 277 -1.32 5.54 -16.99
C LEU A 277 -1.82 4.45 -16.03
N SER A 278 -3.10 4.09 -16.12
CA SER A 278 -3.65 2.93 -15.41
C SER A 278 -4.32 1.96 -16.38
N TYR A 279 -4.25 0.68 -16.06
CA TYR A 279 -4.88 -0.38 -16.84
C TYR A 279 -5.42 -1.49 -15.93
N THR A 280 -6.63 -1.96 -16.26
CA THR A 280 -7.24 -3.13 -15.64
C THR A 280 -6.98 -4.33 -16.56
N PHE A 281 -6.13 -5.25 -16.09
CA PHE A 281 -5.71 -6.43 -16.86
C PHE A 281 -6.78 -7.51 -16.88
N ILE A 282 -7.47 -7.69 -15.75
CA ILE A 282 -8.54 -8.67 -15.51
C ILE A 282 -9.58 -7.99 -14.62
#